data_AF-A0A2C5YEH1-F1
#
_entry.id   AF-A0A2C5YEH1-F1
#
_cell.length_a   1.000
_cell.length_b   1.000
_cell.length_c   1.000
_cell.angle_alpha   90.00
_cell.angle_beta   90.00
_cell.angle_gamma   90.00
#
_symmetry.space_group_name_H-M   'P 1'
#
loop_
_entity.id
_entity.type
_entity.pdbx_description
1 polymer ?
#
loop_
_entity_poly.entity_id
_entity_poly.type
_entity_poly.pdbx_seq_one_letter_code
_entity_poly.pdbx_strand_id
1 'polypeptide(L)'
;MIVKIIRATLGHGHAAKSLLATAYAMSIDLYKTFVPIKRTTLAMALAVVQLSARLAPDPATVAHHVDRIHCFVASRCCSPRDSASLRHDAVVESMLDLLDLYVQHHKSTRLGPLFDLARFMDIKISINNDLDASASLRHLFHCPRCDVADAEPLVALSVTAADAIHLDLEADAAPAWPPDAAVRRTARAHDGTMRFVFDPAAAHVEHKAASDFFRQEYHELEIEVEEALPLPQEPRSRRL
;
A
#
# COMPACT_ATOMS: atom_id res chain seq x y z
N MET A 1 -15.66 -7.39 15.29
CA MET A 1 -16.20 -8.22 14.20
C MET A 1 -15.88 -9.71 14.38
N ILE A 2 -14.61 -10.08 14.60
CA ILE A 2 -14.16 -11.48 14.83
C ILE A 2 -15.06 -12.26 15.80
N VAL A 3 -15.31 -11.74 17.01
CA VAL A 3 -16.17 -12.40 18.02
C VAL A 3 -17.58 -12.71 17.48
N LYS A 4 -18.18 -11.79 16.70
CA LYS A 4 -19.53 -11.99 16.14
C LYS A 4 -19.53 -13.10 15.10
N ILE A 5 -18.51 -13.14 14.23
CA ILE A 5 -18.36 -14.18 13.21
C ILE A 5 -18.20 -15.53 13.88
N ILE A 6 -17.26 -15.67 14.83
CA ILE A 6 -16.99 -16.94 15.51
C ILE A 6 -18.20 -17.45 16.28
N ARG A 7 -18.94 -16.56 16.97
CA ARG A 7 -20.16 -16.96 17.69
C ARG A 7 -21.28 -17.37 16.73
N ALA A 8 -21.40 -16.71 15.59
CA ALA A 8 -22.38 -17.09 14.57
C ALA A 8 -22.02 -18.41 13.88
N THR A 9 -20.73 -18.70 13.70
CA THR A 9 -20.27 -19.92 13.03
C THR A 9 -20.13 -21.11 13.98
N LEU A 10 -19.73 -20.94 15.24
CA LEU A 10 -19.39 -22.06 16.15
C LEU A 10 -20.16 -22.03 17.48
N GLY A 11 -20.99 -21.00 17.72
CA GLY A 11 -21.75 -20.85 18.96
C GLY A 11 -20.89 -20.39 20.14
N HIS A 12 -21.18 -20.90 21.34
CA HIS A 12 -20.59 -20.44 22.62
C HIS A 12 -19.72 -21.51 23.32
N GLY A 13 -19.38 -22.60 22.61
CA GLY A 13 -18.64 -23.73 23.17
C GLY A 13 -17.14 -23.49 23.39
N HIS A 14 -16.46 -24.49 23.95
CA HIS A 14 -15.00 -24.46 24.15
C HIS A 14 -14.23 -24.24 22.84
N ALA A 15 -14.66 -24.87 21.75
CA ALA A 15 -14.08 -24.69 20.41
C ALA A 15 -14.14 -23.24 19.91
N ALA A 16 -15.23 -22.52 20.20
CA ALA A 16 -15.35 -21.10 19.84
C ALA A 16 -14.39 -20.23 20.67
N LYS A 17 -14.16 -20.58 21.94
CA LYS A 17 -13.22 -19.86 22.81
C LYS A 17 -11.77 -20.07 22.39
N SER A 18 -11.38 -21.31 22.08
CA SER A 18 -10.01 -21.61 21.61
C SER A 18 -9.73 -20.93 20.27
N LEU A 19 -10.66 -21.02 19.31
CA LEU A 19 -10.50 -20.33 18.03
C LEU A 19 -10.47 -18.81 18.19
N LEU A 20 -11.26 -18.24 19.11
CA LEU A 20 -11.22 -16.81 19.41
C LEU A 20 -9.88 -16.38 20.00
N ALA A 21 -9.26 -17.18 20.87
CA ALA A 21 -7.94 -16.88 21.42
C ALA A 21 -6.87 -16.81 20.32
N THR A 22 -6.84 -17.81 19.43
CA THR A 22 -5.96 -17.85 18.25
C THR A 22 -6.23 -16.66 17.32
N ALA A 23 -7.50 -16.42 17.00
CA ALA A 23 -7.91 -15.31 16.14
C ALA A 23 -7.55 -13.95 16.73
N TYR A 24 -7.65 -13.78 18.05
CA TYR A 24 -7.27 -12.55 18.71
C TYR A 24 -5.75 -12.30 18.61
N ALA A 25 -4.92 -13.30 18.90
CA ALA A 25 -3.47 -13.18 18.75
C ALA A 25 -3.07 -12.88 17.29
N MET A 26 -3.66 -13.60 16.33
CA MET A 26 -3.46 -13.37 14.91
C MET A 26 -3.89 -11.97 14.45
N SER A 27 -4.98 -11.43 15.01
CA SER A 27 -5.46 -10.08 14.67
C SER A 27 -4.48 -8.97 15.07
N ILE A 28 -3.62 -9.23 16.06
CA ILE A 28 -2.55 -8.31 16.47
C ILE A 28 -1.38 -8.41 15.50
N ASP A 29 -0.99 -9.62 15.12
CA ASP A 29 0.09 -9.84 14.16
C ASP A 29 -0.26 -9.32 12.75
N LEU A 30 -1.54 -9.26 12.40
CA LEU A 30 -2.04 -8.62 11.18
C LEU A 30 -1.55 -7.18 11.01
N TYR A 31 -1.40 -6.42 12.10
CA TYR A 31 -0.91 -5.03 12.05
C TYR A 31 0.61 -4.91 11.81
N LYS A 32 1.34 -6.03 11.78
CA LYS A 32 2.75 -6.08 11.34
C LYS A 32 2.88 -6.27 9.82
N THR A 33 1.76 -6.28 9.11
CA THR A 33 1.67 -6.36 7.65
C THR A 33 1.01 -5.09 7.10
N PHE A 34 0.98 -4.95 5.77
CA PHE A 34 0.24 -3.87 5.11
C PHE A 34 -1.26 -4.14 4.97
N VAL A 35 -1.77 -5.29 5.45
CA VAL A 35 -3.19 -5.66 5.34
C VAL A 35 -4.14 -4.57 5.85
N PRO A 36 -3.92 -3.88 6.98
CA PRO A 36 -4.82 -2.83 7.47
C PRO A 36 -4.99 -1.63 6.52
N ILE A 37 -4.03 -1.40 5.62
CA ILE A 37 -4.09 -0.35 4.60
C ILE A 37 -4.75 -0.88 3.33
N LYS A 38 -4.49 -2.15 2.98
CA LYS A 38 -4.99 -2.80 1.77
C LYS A 38 -6.48 -3.20 1.85
N ARG A 39 -7.03 -3.40 3.05
CA ARG A 39 -8.28 -4.18 3.24
C ARG A 39 -9.31 -3.53 4.14
N THR A 40 -10.58 -3.86 3.89
CA THR A 40 -11.68 -3.51 4.79
C THR A 40 -11.64 -4.34 6.07
N THR A 41 -12.18 -3.79 7.15
CA THR A 41 -12.26 -4.47 8.46
C THR A 41 -12.97 -5.82 8.39
N LEU A 42 -13.94 -5.98 7.48
CA LEU A 42 -14.65 -7.25 7.28
C LEU A 42 -13.77 -8.30 6.60
N ALA A 43 -13.00 -7.92 5.57
CA ALA A 43 -12.05 -8.83 4.92
C ALA A 43 -10.95 -9.26 5.91
N MET A 44 -10.39 -8.31 6.67
CA MET A 44 -9.44 -8.60 7.75
C MET A 44 -10.00 -9.61 8.75
N ALA A 45 -11.24 -9.39 9.23
CA ALA A 45 -11.86 -10.27 10.22
C ALA A 45 -12.11 -11.67 9.65
N LEU A 46 -12.50 -11.79 8.38
CA LEU A 46 -12.71 -13.08 7.73
C LEU A 46 -11.39 -13.83 7.49
N ALA A 47 -10.34 -13.15 7.06
CA ALA A 47 -9.00 -13.74 6.91
C ALA A 47 -8.48 -14.29 8.23
N VAL A 48 -8.57 -13.50 9.30
CA VAL A 48 -8.15 -13.93 10.64
C VAL A 48 -8.94 -15.16 11.11
N VAL A 49 -10.27 -15.17 10.92
CA VAL A 49 -11.12 -16.29 11.36
C VAL A 49 -10.88 -17.56 10.53
N GLN A 50 -10.76 -17.44 9.20
CA GLN A 50 -10.50 -18.57 8.31
C GLN A 50 -9.11 -19.17 8.54
N LEU A 51 -8.08 -18.33 8.67
CA LEU A 51 -6.73 -18.83 8.93
C LEU A 51 -6.62 -19.46 10.32
N SER A 52 -7.28 -18.89 11.33
CA SER A 52 -7.35 -19.48 12.67
C SER A 52 -8.05 -20.84 12.67
N ALA A 53 -9.07 -21.03 11.82
CA ALA A 53 -9.70 -22.33 11.65
C ALA A 53 -8.76 -23.37 11.03
N ARG A 54 -7.92 -22.96 10.07
CA ARG A 54 -6.89 -23.82 9.44
C ARG A 54 -5.75 -24.20 10.40
N LEU A 55 -5.55 -23.44 11.46
CA LEU A 55 -4.60 -23.74 12.55
C LEU A 55 -5.17 -24.65 13.64
N ALA A 56 -6.41 -25.14 13.51
CA ALA A 56 -6.95 -26.10 14.46
C ALA A 56 -6.09 -27.38 14.51
N PRO A 57 -6.04 -28.07 15.67
CA PRO A 57 -5.07 -29.14 15.94
C PRO A 57 -5.31 -30.39 15.11
N ASP A 58 -6.57 -30.74 14.83
CA ASP A 58 -6.92 -31.95 14.09
C ASP A 58 -7.58 -31.65 12.73
N PRO A 59 -7.32 -32.48 11.69
CA PRO A 59 -7.87 -32.24 10.35
C PRO A 59 -9.40 -32.23 10.27
N ALA A 60 -10.09 -33.01 11.10
CA ALA A 60 -11.55 -33.06 11.12
C ALA A 60 -12.15 -31.74 11.62
N THR A 61 -11.57 -31.17 12.68
CA THR A 61 -11.94 -29.85 13.20
C THR A 61 -11.61 -28.75 12.22
N VAL A 62 -10.46 -28.83 11.52
CA VAL A 62 -10.13 -27.88 10.43
C VAL A 62 -11.24 -27.90 9.38
N ALA A 63 -11.57 -29.07 8.83
CA ALA A 63 -12.59 -29.21 7.79
C ALA A 63 -13.95 -28.69 8.27
N HIS A 64 -14.40 -29.09 9.46
CA HIS A 64 -15.66 -28.65 10.04
C HIS A 64 -15.71 -27.14 10.30
N HIS A 65 -14.64 -26.54 10.84
CA HIS A 65 -14.62 -25.09 11.09
C HIS A 65 -14.61 -24.29 9.80
N VAL A 66 -13.76 -24.69 8.84
CA VAL A 66 -13.64 -24.03 7.54
C VAL A 66 -14.97 -24.09 6.78
N ASP A 67 -15.61 -25.26 6.72
CA ASP A 67 -16.92 -25.44 6.09
C ASP A 67 -17.99 -24.53 6.71
N ARG A 68 -18.12 -24.53 8.05
CA ARG A 68 -19.09 -23.65 8.74
C ARG A 68 -18.84 -22.16 8.49
N ILE A 69 -17.57 -21.75 8.37
CA ILE A 69 -17.23 -20.37 8.02
C ILE A 69 -17.60 -20.08 6.57
N HIS A 70 -17.34 -20.98 5.63
CA HIS A 70 -17.76 -20.81 4.23
C HIS A 70 -19.27 -20.75 4.07
N CYS A 71 -20.04 -21.62 4.73
CA CYS A 71 -21.50 -21.56 4.75
C CYS A 71 -22.00 -20.22 5.33
N PHE A 72 -21.39 -19.74 6.41
CA PHE A 72 -21.72 -18.43 6.98
C PHE A 72 -21.43 -17.29 6.00
N VAL A 73 -20.29 -17.31 5.32
CA VAL A 73 -19.97 -16.30 4.31
C VAL A 73 -20.96 -16.36 3.14
N ALA A 74 -21.24 -17.55 2.61
CA ALA A 74 -22.19 -17.76 1.52
C ALA A 74 -23.60 -17.28 1.88
N SER A 75 -24.10 -17.59 3.08
CA SER A 75 -25.42 -17.13 3.56
C SER A 75 -25.52 -15.62 3.78
N ARG A 76 -24.39 -14.92 3.89
CA ARG A 76 -24.34 -13.45 4.01
C ARG A 76 -24.08 -12.76 2.66
N CYS A 77 -23.55 -13.49 1.68
CA CYS A 77 -23.25 -13.03 0.34
C CYS A 77 -24.35 -13.47 -0.64
N CYS A 78 -25.61 -13.08 -0.39
CA CYS A 78 -26.75 -13.42 -1.25
C CYS A 78 -26.92 -12.49 -2.48
N SER A 79 -25.92 -11.65 -2.80
CA SER A 79 -26.01 -10.74 -3.96
C SER A 79 -25.12 -11.22 -5.12
N PRO A 80 -25.69 -11.53 -6.29
CA PRO A 80 -24.96 -12.09 -7.45
C PRO A 80 -24.01 -11.11 -8.16
N ARG A 81 -23.93 -9.85 -7.74
CA ARG A 81 -23.11 -8.82 -8.41
C ARG A 81 -21.73 -8.73 -7.78
N ASP A 82 -20.75 -9.35 -8.44
CA ASP A 82 -19.30 -9.04 -8.51
C ASP A 82 -18.46 -8.92 -7.21
N SER A 83 -19.08 -8.86 -6.04
CA SER A 83 -18.40 -8.58 -4.77
C SER A 83 -18.02 -9.84 -3.98
N ALA A 84 -18.58 -11.01 -4.33
CA ALA A 84 -18.27 -12.26 -3.65
C ALA A 84 -16.84 -12.74 -3.96
N SER A 85 -16.43 -12.70 -5.24
CA SER A 85 -15.05 -13.05 -5.66
C SER A 85 -14.05 -12.06 -5.09
N LEU A 86 -14.28 -10.75 -5.27
CA LEU A 86 -13.37 -9.72 -4.75
C LEU A 86 -13.20 -9.79 -3.23
N ARG A 87 -14.24 -10.18 -2.48
CA ARG A 87 -14.16 -10.42 -1.04
C ARG A 87 -13.40 -11.70 -0.71
N HIS A 88 -13.53 -12.75 -1.52
CA HIS A 88 -12.79 -14.01 -1.36
C HIS A 88 -11.30 -13.77 -1.60
N ASP A 89 -10.94 -13.14 -2.71
CA ASP A 89 -9.56 -12.86 -3.12
C ASP A 89 -8.88 -11.95 -2.08
N ALA A 90 -9.62 -10.96 -1.58
CA ALA A 90 -9.14 -10.07 -0.53
C ALA A 90 -8.84 -10.81 0.79
N VAL A 91 -9.64 -11.82 1.10
CA VAL A 91 -9.45 -12.69 2.27
C VAL A 91 -8.24 -13.59 2.06
N VAL A 92 -8.12 -14.24 0.90
CA VAL A 92 -7.00 -15.14 0.60
C VAL A 92 -5.67 -14.40 0.57
N GLU A 93 -5.57 -13.25 -0.10
CA GLU A 93 -4.35 -12.44 -0.10
C GLU A 93 -3.96 -12.02 1.32
N SER A 94 -4.93 -11.66 2.17
CA SER A 94 -4.66 -11.31 3.57
C SER A 94 -4.16 -12.51 4.39
N MET A 95 -4.65 -13.72 4.10
CA MET A 95 -4.14 -14.95 4.73
C MET A 95 -2.70 -15.22 4.27
N LEU A 96 -2.39 -15.01 2.99
CA LEU A 96 -1.03 -15.17 2.47
C LEU A 96 -0.06 -14.12 3.02
N ASP A 97 -0.46 -12.85 3.15
CA ASP A 97 0.34 -11.80 3.80
C ASP A 97 0.71 -12.20 5.26
N LEU A 98 -0.24 -12.78 6.00
CA LEU A 98 0.00 -13.31 7.35
C LEU A 98 0.92 -14.53 7.35
N LEU A 99 0.72 -15.47 6.42
CA LEU A 99 1.55 -16.67 6.31
C LEU A 99 2.99 -16.32 5.92
N ASP A 100 3.17 -15.34 5.04
CA ASP A 100 4.48 -14.79 4.68
C ASP A 100 5.17 -14.16 5.91
N LEU A 101 4.43 -13.38 6.71
CA LEU A 101 4.92 -12.87 7.99
C LEU A 101 5.36 -14.00 8.94
N TYR A 102 4.57 -15.06 9.08
CA TYR A 102 4.91 -16.18 9.98
C TYR A 102 6.08 -17.03 9.47
N VAL A 103 6.27 -17.14 8.16
CA VAL A 103 7.39 -17.87 7.56
C VAL A 103 8.69 -17.07 7.69
N GLN A 104 8.67 -15.77 7.41
CA GLN A 104 9.88 -14.93 7.41
C GLN A 104 10.26 -14.42 8.80
N HIS A 105 9.26 -14.10 9.64
CA HIS A 105 9.45 -13.42 10.91
C HIS A 105 8.76 -14.16 12.07
N HIS A 106 8.83 -15.48 12.05
CA HIS A 106 8.17 -16.38 12.99
C HIS A 106 8.27 -15.93 14.47
N LYS A 107 9.48 -15.68 14.97
CA LYS A 107 9.74 -15.30 16.38
C LYS A 107 9.30 -13.88 16.74
N SER A 108 9.01 -13.03 15.75
CA SER A 108 8.60 -11.63 15.95
C SER A 108 7.08 -11.47 16.00
N THR A 109 6.34 -12.58 16.04
CA THR A 109 4.87 -12.61 16.08
C THR A 109 4.35 -13.17 17.40
N ARG A 110 3.10 -12.87 17.75
CA ARG A 110 2.45 -13.47 18.93
C ARG A 110 2.09 -14.92 18.67
N LEU A 111 1.67 -15.24 17.45
CA LEU A 111 1.20 -16.57 17.08
C LEU A 111 2.31 -17.52 16.68
N GLY A 112 3.40 -17.02 16.07
CA GLY A 112 4.50 -17.83 15.58
C GLY A 112 5.03 -18.80 16.64
N PRO A 113 5.50 -18.33 17.81
CA PRO A 113 6.04 -19.20 18.86
C PRO A 113 5.07 -20.26 19.42
N LEU A 114 3.76 -20.17 19.11
CA LEU A 114 2.74 -21.11 19.59
C LEU A 114 2.51 -22.29 18.64
N PHE A 115 2.95 -22.19 17.38
CA PHE A 115 2.74 -23.21 16.36
C PHE A 115 4.06 -23.55 15.68
N ASP A 116 4.18 -24.77 15.17
CA ASP A 116 5.36 -25.15 14.41
C ASP A 116 5.45 -24.37 13.09
N LEU A 117 6.66 -24.00 12.68
CA LEU A 117 6.91 -23.32 11.41
C LEU A 117 6.42 -24.16 10.23
N ALA A 118 6.61 -25.49 10.29
CA ALA A 118 6.13 -26.41 9.27
C ALA A 118 4.62 -26.29 9.05
N ARG A 119 3.84 -26.09 10.12
CA ARG A 119 2.38 -25.93 10.03
C ARG A 119 1.99 -24.72 9.19
N PHE A 120 2.70 -23.59 9.32
CA PHE A 120 2.44 -22.42 8.49
C PHE A 120 2.84 -22.64 7.02
N MET A 121 3.95 -23.33 6.78
CA MET A 121 4.39 -23.67 5.42
C MET A 121 3.38 -24.58 4.72
N ASP A 122 2.89 -25.62 5.39
CA ASP A 122 1.91 -26.56 4.83
C ASP A 122 0.60 -25.87 4.46
N ILE A 123 0.09 -24.99 5.34
CA ILE A 123 -1.12 -24.22 5.08
C ILE A 123 -0.92 -23.28 3.89
N LYS A 124 0.24 -22.62 3.79
CA LYS A 124 0.57 -21.74 2.67
C LYS A 124 0.65 -22.51 1.35
N ILE A 125 1.28 -23.68 1.35
CA ILE A 125 1.35 -24.56 0.17
C ILE A 125 -0.06 -24.97 -0.27
N SER A 126 -0.90 -25.41 0.67
CA SER A 126 -2.29 -25.78 0.37
C SER A 126 -3.06 -24.63 -0.27
N ILE A 127 -2.98 -23.41 0.28
CA ILE A 127 -3.71 -22.25 -0.26
C ILE A 127 -3.17 -21.86 -1.64
N ASN A 128 -1.85 -21.90 -1.86
CA ASN A 128 -1.28 -21.60 -3.17
C ASN A 128 -1.71 -22.62 -4.23
N ASN A 129 -1.73 -23.92 -3.90
CA ASN A 129 -2.22 -24.94 -4.82
C ASN A 129 -3.70 -24.72 -5.18
N ASP A 130 -4.53 -24.29 -4.23
CA ASP A 130 -5.94 -23.94 -4.48
C ASP A 130 -6.07 -22.72 -5.42
N LEU A 131 -5.17 -21.73 -5.29
CA LEU A 131 -5.12 -20.57 -6.19
C LEU A 131 -4.66 -20.95 -7.60
N ASP A 132 -3.63 -21.79 -7.71
CA ASP A 132 -3.12 -22.28 -9.00
C ASP A 132 -4.19 -23.11 -9.73
N ALA A 133 -4.89 -23.99 -9.00
CA ALA A 133 -5.98 -24.79 -9.55
C ALA A 133 -7.19 -23.96 -10.02
N SER A 134 -7.44 -22.81 -9.39
CA SER A 134 -8.52 -21.89 -9.76
C SER A 134 -8.09 -20.78 -10.72
N ALA A 135 -6.80 -20.74 -11.11
CA ALA A 135 -6.19 -19.65 -11.87
C ALA A 135 -6.48 -18.24 -11.28
N SER A 136 -6.60 -18.16 -9.96
CA SER A 136 -6.91 -16.92 -9.25
C SER A 136 -5.64 -16.10 -9.00
N LEU A 137 -5.75 -14.78 -9.06
CA LEU A 137 -4.61 -13.90 -8.80
C LEU A 137 -4.21 -13.95 -7.32
N ARG A 138 -2.93 -14.22 -7.04
CA ARG A 138 -2.36 -14.15 -5.68
C ARG A 138 -2.45 -12.75 -5.07
N HIS A 139 -2.27 -11.72 -5.90
CA HIS A 139 -2.31 -10.32 -5.50
C HIS A 139 -3.36 -9.57 -6.33
N LEU A 140 -4.32 -8.95 -5.65
CA LEU A 140 -5.43 -8.22 -6.27
C LEU A 140 -5.00 -6.91 -6.94
N PHE A 141 -3.98 -6.25 -6.40
CA PHE A 141 -3.50 -4.95 -6.88
C PHE A 141 -2.03 -5.06 -7.28
N HIS A 142 -1.74 -5.92 -8.25
CA HIS A 142 -0.42 -5.99 -8.86
C HIS A 142 -0.32 -4.97 -9.99
N CYS A 143 0.62 -4.03 -9.87
CA CYS A 143 0.91 -3.08 -10.93
C CYS A 143 2.15 -3.57 -11.69
N PRO A 144 2.03 -4.02 -12.94
CA PRO A 144 3.16 -4.50 -13.72
C PRO A 144 4.20 -3.40 -14.01
N ARG A 145 3.81 -2.13 -13.93
CA ARG A 145 4.74 -0.98 -14.03
C ARG A 145 5.53 -0.72 -12.76
N CYS A 146 5.07 -1.23 -11.62
CA CYS A 146 5.77 -1.16 -10.33
C CYS A 146 6.59 -2.41 -10.05
N ASP A 147 6.60 -3.38 -10.97
CA ASP A 147 7.45 -4.56 -10.90
C ASP A 147 8.88 -4.10 -11.23
N VAL A 148 9.55 -3.55 -10.22
CA VAL A 148 10.98 -3.22 -10.33
C VAL A 148 11.69 -4.55 -10.39
N ALA A 149 12.25 -4.87 -11.55
CA ALA A 149 13.12 -6.02 -11.74
C ALA A 149 14.19 -5.99 -10.64
N ASP A 150 14.23 -7.07 -9.86
CA ASP A 150 15.14 -7.37 -8.76
C ASP A 150 15.08 -6.43 -7.54
N ALA A 151 14.68 -7.03 -6.42
CA ALA A 151 14.87 -6.45 -5.10
C ALA A 151 16.37 -6.43 -4.74
N GLU A 152 17.12 -5.51 -5.34
CA GLU A 152 18.36 -5.05 -4.71
C GLU A 152 18.00 -4.48 -3.33
N PRO A 153 18.82 -4.77 -2.29
CA PRO A 153 18.47 -4.40 -0.93
C PRO A 153 18.27 -2.91 -0.87
N LEU A 154 17.05 -2.48 -0.52
CA LEU A 154 16.70 -1.09 -0.24
C LEU A 154 17.61 -0.59 0.87
N VAL A 155 18.74 0.01 0.48
CA VAL A 155 19.57 0.76 1.41
C VAL A 155 18.69 1.87 1.93
N ALA A 156 18.42 1.83 3.24
CA ALA A 156 17.66 2.86 3.92
C ALA A 156 18.34 4.21 3.66
N LEU A 157 17.80 5.01 2.74
CA LEU A 157 18.18 6.40 2.56
C LEU A 157 17.71 7.14 3.80
N SER A 158 18.63 7.27 4.76
CA SER A 158 18.52 8.13 5.92
C SER A 158 18.22 9.56 5.49
N VAL A 159 17.28 10.21 6.18
CA VAL A 159 16.74 11.56 5.92
C VAL A 159 17.76 12.69 6.19
N THR A 160 19.05 12.42 6.24
CA THR A 160 20.08 13.42 6.55
C THR A 160 21.33 13.19 5.72
N ALA A 161 21.32 13.67 4.48
CA ALA A 161 22.52 13.96 3.71
C ALA A 161 22.20 15.07 2.70
N ALA A 162 21.87 16.24 3.22
CA ALA A 162 22.22 17.47 2.53
C ALA A 162 23.71 17.70 2.81
N ASP A 163 24.59 17.16 1.97
CA ASP A 163 25.83 17.83 1.67
C ASP A 163 26.46 17.33 0.37
N ALA A 164 27.11 18.26 -0.31
CA ALA A 164 27.52 18.20 -1.70
C ALA A 164 28.50 17.06 -2.01
N ILE A 165 28.26 16.37 -3.13
CA ILE A 165 29.32 15.77 -3.93
C ILE A 165 29.14 16.28 -5.36
N HIS A 166 29.93 17.31 -5.67
CA HIS A 166 30.31 17.67 -7.03
C HIS A 166 31.14 16.51 -7.59
N LEU A 167 30.57 15.73 -8.51
CA LEU A 167 31.36 14.96 -9.46
C LEU A 167 30.71 15.12 -10.84
N ASP A 168 31.45 15.79 -11.73
CA ASP A 168 31.17 15.94 -13.15
C ASP A 168 31.16 14.56 -13.82
N LEU A 169 29.97 14.09 -14.20
CA LEU A 169 29.77 12.97 -15.14
C LEU A 169 28.49 13.24 -15.93
N GLU A 170 28.69 13.56 -17.21
CA GLU A 170 27.81 13.45 -18.38
C GLU A 170 26.30 13.29 -18.12
N ALA A 171 25.55 14.30 -18.57
CA ALA A 171 24.11 14.31 -18.62
C ALA A 171 23.58 13.32 -19.67
N ASP A 172 23.41 12.05 -19.30
CA ASP A 172 22.41 11.22 -19.97
C ASP A 172 21.87 10.10 -19.05
N ALA A 173 20.55 10.01 -19.02
CA ALA A 173 19.74 8.99 -18.34
C ALA A 173 19.77 8.94 -16.79
N ALA A 174 19.28 9.99 -16.14
CA ALA A 174 18.55 9.78 -14.87
C ALA A 174 17.26 9.00 -15.18
N PRO A 175 16.85 7.99 -14.37
CA PRO A 175 15.58 7.33 -14.58
C PRO A 175 14.48 8.35 -14.26
N ALA A 176 13.89 8.92 -15.32
CA ALA A 176 12.73 9.78 -15.23
C ALA A 176 11.58 8.93 -14.66
N TRP A 177 11.32 9.12 -13.37
CA TRP A 177 10.11 8.61 -12.75
C TRP A 177 8.90 9.13 -13.56
N PRO A 178 7.86 8.32 -13.79
CA PRO A 178 6.67 8.78 -14.49
C PRO A 178 6.15 10.06 -13.81
N PRO A 179 5.64 11.05 -14.57
CA PRO A 179 5.20 12.34 -14.01
C PRO A 179 4.14 12.19 -12.91
N ASP A 180 3.40 11.08 -12.88
CA ASP A 180 2.42 10.76 -11.83
C ASP A 180 3.06 10.40 -10.47
N ALA A 181 4.34 10.02 -10.43
CA ALA A 181 5.06 9.72 -9.19
C ALA A 181 5.53 10.98 -8.44
N ALA A 182 5.53 12.14 -9.10
CA ALA A 182 5.89 13.42 -8.49
C ALA A 182 4.87 13.89 -7.43
N VAL A 183 3.64 13.36 -7.45
CA VAL A 183 2.60 13.67 -6.46
C VAL A 183 2.97 13.22 -5.04
N ARG A 184 3.98 12.35 -4.87
CA ARG A 184 4.26 11.70 -3.59
C ARG A 184 5.26 12.37 -2.64
N ARG A 185 5.85 13.55 -2.90
CA ARG A 185 6.89 14.07 -1.97
C ARG A 185 6.88 15.54 -1.55
N THR A 186 5.88 16.35 -1.88
CA THR A 186 5.86 17.76 -1.46
C THR A 186 4.61 18.16 -0.68
N ALA A 187 4.25 17.40 0.37
CA ALA A 187 3.29 17.89 1.37
C ALA A 187 3.84 19.08 2.21
N ARG A 188 5.11 19.47 2.02
CA ARG A 188 5.81 20.47 2.86
C ARG A 188 6.12 21.81 2.19
N ALA A 189 5.68 22.06 0.96
CA ALA A 189 6.04 23.32 0.27
C ALA A 189 4.93 23.87 -0.65
N HIS A 190 3.66 23.61 -0.35
CA HIS A 190 2.59 24.43 -0.91
C HIS A 190 2.19 25.45 0.13
N ASP A 191 2.47 26.72 -0.16
CA ASP A 191 2.08 27.89 0.64
C ASP A 191 0.55 28.18 0.52
N GLY A 192 -0.27 27.12 0.56
CA GLY A 192 -1.70 27.15 0.24
C GLY A 192 -2.55 26.19 1.09
N THR A 193 -3.87 26.42 1.10
CA THR A 193 -4.82 25.58 1.85
C THR A 193 -5.06 24.25 1.14
N MET A 194 -4.69 23.14 1.76
CA MET A 194 -4.96 21.79 1.27
C MET A 194 -6.40 21.36 1.63
N ARG A 195 -7.11 20.76 0.67
CA ARG A 195 -8.45 20.17 0.87
C ARG A 195 -8.48 18.71 0.44
N PHE A 196 -9.23 17.90 1.17
CA PHE A 196 -9.40 16.47 0.89
C PHE A 196 -10.84 16.20 0.48
N VAL A 197 -11.03 15.72 -0.75
CA VAL A 197 -12.33 15.36 -1.32
C VAL A 197 -12.34 13.86 -1.59
N PHE A 198 -13.33 13.14 -1.06
CA PHE A 198 -13.41 11.68 -1.19
C PHE A 198 -14.06 11.23 -2.50
N ASP A 199 -14.87 12.08 -3.14
CA ASP A 199 -15.45 11.81 -4.45
C ASP A 199 -14.51 12.34 -5.55
N PRO A 200 -13.96 11.46 -6.42
CA PRO A 200 -13.04 11.89 -7.48
C PRO A 200 -13.71 12.86 -8.47
N ALA A 201 -15.02 12.72 -8.72
CA ALA A 201 -15.72 13.59 -9.66
C ALA A 201 -15.86 15.01 -9.07
N ALA A 202 -16.30 15.13 -7.82
CA ALA A 202 -16.34 16.39 -7.10
C ALA A 202 -14.95 17.06 -7.00
N ALA A 203 -13.89 16.26 -6.77
CA ALA A 203 -12.52 16.76 -6.72
C ALA A 203 -12.09 17.41 -8.06
N HIS A 204 -12.45 16.80 -9.20
CA HIS A 204 -12.13 17.36 -10.52
C HIS A 204 -12.89 18.67 -10.77
N VAL A 205 -14.16 18.74 -10.36
CA VAL A 205 -14.97 19.96 -10.51
C VAL A 205 -14.38 21.09 -9.66
N GLU A 206 -14.05 20.84 -8.40
CA GLU A 206 -13.41 21.84 -7.52
C GLU A 206 -12.05 22.26 -8.06
N HIS A 207 -11.20 21.30 -8.47
CA HIS A 207 -9.88 21.58 -9.02
C HIS A 207 -9.98 22.45 -10.28
N LYS A 208 -10.89 22.12 -11.20
CA LYS A 208 -11.11 22.91 -12.42
C LYS A 208 -11.56 24.32 -12.09
N ALA A 209 -12.51 24.49 -11.17
CA ALA A 209 -13.00 25.81 -10.76
C ALA A 209 -11.91 26.63 -10.04
N ALA A 210 -11.05 25.99 -9.24
CA ALA A 210 -9.96 26.66 -8.52
C ALA A 210 -8.81 27.07 -9.44
N SER A 211 -8.50 26.24 -10.46
CA SER A 211 -7.37 26.46 -11.37
C SER A 211 -7.39 27.83 -12.04
N ASP A 212 -8.56 28.37 -12.33
CA ASP A 212 -8.70 29.68 -12.99
C ASP A 212 -8.20 30.83 -12.09
N PHE A 213 -8.34 30.71 -10.76
CA PHE A 213 -7.90 31.74 -9.81
C PHE A 213 -6.39 31.72 -9.53
N PHE A 214 -5.71 30.61 -9.84
CA PHE A 214 -4.27 30.47 -9.64
C PHE A 214 -3.45 30.75 -10.90
N ARG A 215 -4.11 31.07 -12.02
CA ARG A 215 -3.42 31.44 -13.27
C ARG A 215 -2.84 32.86 -13.15
N GLN A 216 -1.53 32.97 -13.16
CA GLN A 216 -0.81 34.24 -13.14
C GLN A 216 -0.38 34.59 -14.57
N GLU A 217 -0.79 35.75 -15.07
CA GLU A 217 -0.36 36.31 -16.35
C GLU A 217 0.72 37.35 -16.09
N TYR A 218 1.90 37.16 -16.71
CA TYR A 218 3.04 38.05 -16.59
C TYR A 218 3.22 38.80 -17.91
N HIS A 219 3.41 40.12 -17.85
CA HIS A 219 3.76 40.95 -19.01
C HIS A 219 5.22 41.39 -18.87
N GLU A 220 6.05 41.00 -19.84
CA GLU A 220 7.43 41.48 -19.94
C GLU A 220 7.42 42.91 -20.50
N LEU A 221 7.94 43.86 -19.73
CA LEU A 221 8.10 45.25 -20.15
C LEU A 221 9.59 45.49 -20.42
N GLU A 222 9.97 45.57 -21.69
CA GLU A 222 11.31 46.00 -22.09
C GLU A 222 11.41 47.52 -21.93
N ILE A 223 12.33 47.97 -21.08
CA ILE A 223 12.62 49.39 -20.85
C ILE A 223 13.96 49.68 -21.52
N GLU A 224 13.93 50.39 -22.66
CA GLU A 224 15.15 50.88 -23.30
C GLU A 224 15.77 51.98 -22.44
N VAL A 225 16.98 51.74 -21.92
CA VAL A 225 17.77 52.72 -21.17
C VAL A 225 18.78 53.36 -22.13
N GLU A 226 18.65 54.65 -22.40
CA GLU A 226 19.60 55.39 -23.22
C GLU A 226 20.92 55.61 -22.44
N GLU A 227 21.97 54.90 -22.83
CA GLU A 227 23.31 55.10 -22.27
C GLU A 227 23.93 56.40 -22.80
N ALA A 228 24.32 57.30 -21.91
CA ALA A 228 24.98 58.55 -22.27
C ALA A 228 26.33 58.27 -22.95
N LEU A 229 26.51 58.78 -24.18
CA LEU A 229 27.75 58.62 -24.94
C LEU A 229 28.95 59.23 -24.17
N PRO A 230 30.09 58.51 -24.08
CA PRO A 230 31.31 59.07 -23.51
C PRO A 230 31.73 60.31 -24.30
N LEU A 231 32.05 61.40 -23.59
CA LEU A 231 32.47 62.66 -24.20
C LEU A 231 33.72 62.47 -25.09
N PRO A 232 33.81 63.15 -26.25
CA PRO A 232 34.98 63.07 -27.13
C PRO A 232 36.25 63.50 -26.40
N GLN A 233 37.29 62.66 -26.43
CA GLN A 233 38.60 63.02 -25.89
C GLN A 233 39.21 64.15 -26.73
N GLU A 234 39.57 65.27 -26.09
CA GLU A 234 40.20 66.39 -26.76
C GLU A 234 41.53 65.97 -27.43
N PRO A 235 41.82 66.48 -28.64
CA PRO A 235 43.05 66.12 -29.34
C PRO A 235 44.27 66.61 -28.56
N ARG A 236 45.14 65.66 -28.19
CA ARG A 236 46.45 65.94 -27.61
C ARG A 236 47.23 66.89 -28.52
N SER A 237 47.35 68.13 -28.10
CA SER A 237 48.24 69.11 -28.72
C SER A 237 49.67 68.58 -28.70
N ARG A 238 50.23 68.30 -29.90
CA ARG A 238 51.66 68.06 -30.05
C ARG A 238 52.38 69.37 -29.73
N ARG A 239 53.08 69.42 -28.59
CA ARG A 239 54.08 70.44 -28.35
C ARG A 239 55.37 70.02 -29.06
N LEU A 240 55.78 70.90 -29.99
CA LEU A 240 57.10 71.13 -30.59
C LEU A 240 57.83 69.91 -31.18
#